data_AF-A0A9W6JBC0-F1
#
_entry.id   AF-A0A9W6JBC0-F1
#
_cell.length_a   1.000
_cell.length_b   1.000
_cell.length_c   1.000
_cell.angle_alpha   90.00
_cell.angle_beta   90.00
_cell.angle_gamma   90.00
#
_symmetry.space_group_name_H-M   'P 1'
#
loop_
_entity.id
_entity.type
_entity.pdbx_description
1 polymer ?
#
loop_
_entity_poly.entity_id
_entity_poly.type
_entity_poly.pdbx_seq_one_letter_code
_entity_poly.pdbx_strand_id
1 'polypeptide(L)' 'MAKRLGLPHIDVDDFYWLPTDPPFSTKRSPQDRVRLIAQRQKEAEGWVLTGSFIGWGDALIESVDLIVFLWTPTAVRL' A
#
# COMPACT_ATOMS: atom_id res chain seq x y z
N MET A 1 -12.63 0.52 -7.54
CA MET A 1 -12.51 1.95 -7.22
C MET A 1 -11.55 2.65 -8.19
N ALA A 2 -10.24 2.37 -8.13
CA ALA A 2 -9.22 2.98 -8.98
C ALA A 2 -9.58 3.05 -10.49
N LYS A 3 -9.92 1.92 -11.11
CA LYS A 3 -10.34 1.86 -12.52
C LYS A 3 -11.54 2.75 -12.85
N ARG A 4 -12.49 2.91 -11.92
CA ARG A 4 -13.68 3.77 -12.12
C ARG A 4 -13.33 5.26 -12.01
N LEU A 5 -12.31 5.60 -11.22
CA LEU A 5 -11.82 6.97 -11.04
C LEU A 5 -10.69 7.34 -12.02
N GLY A 6 -10.19 6.39 -12.82
CA GLY A 6 -9.04 6.60 -13.70
C GLY A 6 -7.72 6.83 -12.95
N LEU A 7 -7.64 6.46 -11.67
CA LEU A 7 -6.47 6.68 -10.83
C LEU A 7 -5.56 5.45 -10.78
N PRO A 8 -4.24 5.63 -10.60
CA PRO A 8 -3.34 4.53 -10.32
C PRO A 8 -3.73 3.80 -9.04
N HIS A 9 -3.66 2.47 -9.10
CA HIS A 9 -3.79 1.59 -7.96
C HIS A 9 -2.38 1.19 -7.50
N ILE A 10 -2.08 1.46 -6.23
CA ILE A 10 -0.82 1.10 -5.57
C ILE A 10 -1.17 0.01 -4.56
N ASP A 11 -0.62 -1.20 -4.75
CA ASP A 11 -0.74 -2.26 -3.76
C ASP A 11 0.50 -2.27 -2.87
N VAL A 12 0.30 -2.26 -1.56
CA VAL A 12 1.38 -2.30 -0.57
C VAL A 12 2.25 -3.55 -0.72
N ASP A 13 1.66 -4.68 -1.13
CA ASP A 13 2.39 -5.95 -1.26
C ASP A 13 3.46 -5.90 -2.36
N ASP A 14 3.27 -5.08 -3.40
CA ASP A 14 4.28 -4.84 -4.46
C ASP A 14 5.56 -4.25 -3.88
N PHE A 15 5.45 -3.55 -2.74
CA PHE A 15 6.57 -2.88 -2.07
C PHE A 15 7.02 -3.62 -0.81
N TYR A 16 6.34 -4.67 -0.37
CA TYR A 16 6.64 -5.30 0.91
C TYR A 16 7.89 -6.19 0.85
N TRP A 17 8.07 -6.92 -0.25
CA TRP A 17 9.13 -7.92 -0.42
C TRP A 17 10.24 -7.43 -1.34
N LEU A 18 11.47 -7.85 -1.06
CA LEU A 18 12.56 -7.70 -2.01
C LEU A 18 12.40 -8.72 -3.16
N PRO A 19 12.73 -8.34 -4.41
CA PRO A 19 12.74 -9.27 -5.53
C PRO A 19 13.90 -10.25 -5.33
N THR A 20 13.57 -11.42 -4.80
CA THR A 20 14.50 -12.48 -4.40
C THR A 20 14.12 -13.78 -5.09
N ASP A 21 15.06 -14.71 -5.18
CA ASP A 21 14.81 -16.08 -5.65
C ASP A 21 15.18 -17.06 -4.52
N PRO A 22 14.20 -17.72 -3.86
CA PRO A 22 12.76 -17.70 -4.15
C PRO A 22 12.07 -16.37 -3.73
N PRO A 23 10.93 -16.04 -4.36
CA PRO A 23 10.19 -14.81 -4.05
C PRO A 23 9.62 -14.85 -2.62
N PHE A 24 9.28 -13.67 -2.11
CA PHE A 24 8.66 -13.49 -0.79
C PHE A 24 9.50 -14.02 0.39
N SER A 25 10.82 -14.12 0.21
CA SER A 25 11.73 -14.63 1.24
C SER A 25 12.28 -13.54 2.15
N THR A 26 12.54 -12.35 1.60
CA THR A 26 13.15 -11.24 2.34
C THR A 26 12.28 -9.99 2.33
N LYS A 27 11.95 -9.51 3.52
CA LYS A 27 11.16 -8.29 3.71
C LYS A 27 12.00 -7.05 3.39
N ARG A 28 11.46 -6.14 2.59
CA ARG A 28 12.03 -4.79 2.41
C ARG A 28 11.96 -4.02 3.72
N SER A 29 12.90 -3.10 3.99
CA SER A 29 12.85 -2.28 5.20
C SER A 29 11.59 -1.39 5.21
N PRO A 30 11.01 -1.07 6.38
CA PRO A 30 9.87 -0.14 6.45
C PRO A 30 10.13 1.21 5.75
N GLN A 31 11.32 1.76 5.92
CA GLN A 31 11.72 3.04 5.31
C GLN A 31 11.74 2.97 3.78
N ASP A 32 12.25 1.88 3.22
CA ASP A 32 12.25 1.69 1.76
C ASP A 32 10.84 1.46 1.21
N ARG A 33 9.95 0.77 1.94
CA ARG A 33 8.53 0.62 1.55
C ARG A 33 7.87 1.98 1.43
N VAL A 34 8.00 2.81 2.47
CA VAL A 34 7.43 4.17 2.50
C VAL A 34 8.00 4.99 1.35
N ARG A 35 9.32 5.00 1.15
CA ARG A 35 9.95 5.78 0.08
C ARG A 35 9.40 5.41 -1.30
N LEU A 36 9.30 4.11 -1.61
CA LEU A 36 8.84 3.64 -2.92
C LEU A 36 7.36 3.93 -3.14
N ILE A 37 6.50 3.72 -2.15
CA ILE A 37 5.07 4.04 -2.25
C ILE A 37 4.87 5.55 -2.40
N ALA A 38 5.56 6.36 -1.59
CA ALA A 38 5.49 7.82 -1.68
C ALA A 38 5.96 8.36 -3.03
N GLN A 39 6.96 7.71 -3.65
CA GLN A 39 7.37 8.06 -5.02
C GLN A 39 6.23 7.81 -6.01
N ARG A 40 5.56 6.67 -5.93
CA ARG A 40 4.41 6.34 -6.80
C ARG A 40 3.21 7.26 -6.59
N GLN A 41 2.96 7.69 -5.35
CA GLN A 41 1.93 8.67 -5.03
C GLN A 41 2.20 10.04 -5.68
N LYS A 42 3.48 10.42 -5.87
CA LYS A 42 3.89 11.70 -6.49
C LYS A 42 3.84 11.70 -8.01
N GLU A 43 3.75 10.52 -8.65
CA GLU A 43 3.77 10.40 -10.11
C GLU A 43 2.40 10.69 -10.75
N ALA A 44 1.35 10.88 -9.95
CA ALA A 44 0.00 11.20 -10.42
C ALA A 44 -0.69 12.20 -9.49
N GLU A 45 -1.67 12.92 -10.03
CA GLU A 45 -2.48 13.88 -9.26
C GLU A 45 -3.45 13.21 -8.26
N GLY A 46 -3.59 11.89 -8.32
CA GLY A 46 -4.38 11.11 -7.37
C GLY A 46 -3.99 9.63 -7.40
N TRP A 47 -4.41 8.87 -6.38
CA TRP A 47 -4.04 7.47 -6.22
C TRP A 47 -5.05 6.73 -5.35
N VAL A 48 -5.07 5.40 -5.49
CA VAL A 48 -5.72 4.49 -4.54
C VAL A 48 -4.66 3.56 -3.97
N LEU A 49 -4.42 3.63 -2.67
CA LEU A 49 -3.51 2.74 -1.95
C LEU A 49 -4.31 1.64 -1.26
N THR A 50 -3.93 0.38 -1.46
CA THR A 50 -4.55 -0.77 -0.78
C THR A 50 -3.52 -1.63 -0.07
N GLY A 51 -3.98 -2.35 0.95
CA GLY A 51 -3.15 -3.28 1.73
C GLY A 51 -2.92 -2.78 3.15
N SER A 52 -2.23 -3.58 3.95
CA SER A 52 -1.96 -3.28 5.36
C SER A 52 -0.56 -2.71 5.54
N PHE A 53 -0.48 -1.49 6.04
CA PHE A 53 0.77 -0.80 6.38
C PHE A 53 0.80 -0.33 7.84
N ILE A 54 0.04 -1.02 8.69
CA ILE A 54 -0.04 -0.74 10.13
C ILE A 54 1.37 -0.85 10.75
N GLY A 55 1.74 0.18 11.53
CA GLY A 55 3.00 0.24 12.27
C GLY A 55 4.19 0.76 11.46
N TRP A 56 4.01 1.19 10.21
CA TRP A 56 5.09 1.80 9.43
C TRP A 56 4.66 2.82 8.37
N GLY A 57 3.38 2.86 7.97
CA GLY A 57 2.91 3.68 6.87
C GLY A 57 2.27 5.02 7.26
N ASP A 58 2.50 5.54 8.47
CA ASP A 58 1.91 6.82 8.91
C ASP A 58 2.24 7.98 7.95
N ALA A 59 3.46 8.01 7.41
CA ALA A 59 3.88 9.00 6.42
C ALA A 59 3.14 8.90 5.07
N LEU A 60 2.51 7.75 4.76
CA LEU A 60 1.81 7.54 3.49
C LEU A 60 0.39 8.10 3.47
N ILE A 61 -0.14 8.47 4.64
CA ILE A 61 -1.50 8.97 4.81
C ILE A 61 -1.56 10.47 5.13
N GLU A 62 -0.42 11.17 5.16
CA GLU A 62 -0.39 12.62 5.44
C GLU A 62 -1.20 13.46 4.44
N SER A 63 -1.31 12.98 3.19
CA SER A 63 -2.02 13.64 2.09
C SER A 63 -3.24 12.85 1.60
N VAL A 64 -3.86 12.03 2.46
CA VAL A 64 -5.03 11.23 2.07
C VAL A 64 -6.33 12.02 2.16
N ASP A 65 -7.13 12.00 1.10
CA ASP A 65 -8.46 12.63 1.09
C ASP A 65 -9.54 11.75 1.75
N LEU A 66 -9.40 10.42 1.64
CA LEU A 66 -10.36 9.44 2.15
C LEU A 66 -9.69 8.14 2.57
N ILE A 67 -9.98 7.71 3.80
CA ILE A 67 -9.62 6.37 4.29
C ILE A 67 -10.87 5.49 4.30
N VAL A 68 -10.79 4.33 3.65
CA VAL A 68 -11.84 3.30 3.70
C VAL A 68 -11.30 2.10 4.46
N PHE A 69 -11.86 1.83 5.64
CA PHE A 69 -11.53 0.65 6.43
C PHE A 69 -12.55 -0.46 6.19
N LEU A 70 -12.10 -1.61 5.67
CA LEU A 70 -12.94 -2.78 5.51
C LEU A 70 -12.90 -3.63 6.77
N TRP A 71 -14.03 -3.76 7.44
CA TRP A 71 -14.20 -4.60 8.62
C TRP A 71 -15.08 -5.81 8.29
N THR A 72 -14.64 -6.99 8.73
CA THR A 72 -15.43 -8.23 8.71
C THR A 72 -15.27 -8.95 10.06
N PRO A 73 -16.31 -9.65 10.55
CA PRO A 73 -16.19 -10.47 11.74
C PRO A 73 -15.06 -11.50 11.58
N THR A 74 -14.32 -11.79 12.66
CA THR A 74 -13.17 -12.72 12.62
C THR A 74 -13.54 -14.09 12.03
N ALA A 75 -14.74 -14.59 12.33
CA ALA A 75 -15.23 -15.88 11.82
C ALA A 75 -15.48 -15.90 10.29
N VAL A 76 -15.53 -14.74 9.63
CA VAL A 76 -15.68 -14.63 8.16
C VAL A 76 -14.32 -14.45 7.48
N ARG A 77 -13.34 -13.89 8.19
CA ARG A 77 -12.02 -13.52 7.65
C ARG A 77 -11.00 -14.66 7.67
N LEU A 78 -11.13 -15.57 8.62
CA LEU A 78 -10.25 -16.73 8.82
C LEU A 78 -10.88 -17.99 8.23
#